data_AF-A0A2E6C1X5-F1
#
_entry.id   AF-A0A2E6C1X5-F1
#
_cell.length_a   1.000
_cell.length_b   1.000
_cell.length_c   1.000
_cell.angle_alpha   90.00
_cell.angle_beta   90.00
_cell.angle_gamma   90.00
#
_symmetry.space_group_name_H-M   'P 1'
#
loop_
_entity.id
_entity.type
_entity.pdbx_description
1 polymer ?
#
loop_
_entity_poly.entity_id
_entity_poly.type
_entity_poly.pdbx_seq_one_letter_code
_entity_poly.pdbx_strand_id
1 'polypeptide(L)'
;MVDAKAIKDKVSKKINNTRSKIGSHISAHKHCRICGINIDAKSEPRICKNADCETALEKREKNDRMMRIMFFIFVGIFFIPILLRSVGILG
;
A
#
# COMPACT_ATOMS: atom_id res chain seq x y z
N MET A 1 36.31 20.73 9.07
CA MET A 1 35.37 19.64 8.72
C MET A 1 34.01 19.98 9.29
N VAL A 2 32.94 19.87 8.51
CA VAL A 2 31.57 20.06 8.99
C VAL A 2 31.13 18.80 9.73
N ASP A 3 30.74 18.94 11.00
CA ASP A 3 30.30 17.85 11.86
C ASP A 3 28.93 17.29 11.42
N ALA A 4 28.98 16.25 10.59
CA ALA A 4 27.81 15.57 10.04
C ALA A 4 26.86 15.03 11.12
N LYS A 5 27.38 14.68 12.30
CA LYS A 5 26.58 14.20 13.44
C LYS A 5 25.67 15.29 14.00
N ALA A 6 26.22 16.48 14.24
CA ALA A 6 25.47 17.62 14.80
C ALA A 6 24.36 18.12 13.86
N ILE A 7 24.57 18.00 12.54
CA ILE A 7 23.55 18.35 11.54
C ILE A 7 22.44 17.30 11.56
N LYS A 8 22.79 16.00 11.60
CA LYS A 8 21.82 14.90 11.64
C LYS A 8 20.88 15.03 12.85
N ASP A 9 21.43 15.28 14.04
CA ASP A 9 20.65 15.42 15.28
C ASP A 9 19.67 16.61 15.25
N LYS A 10 20.09 17.76 14.72
CA LYS A 10 19.22 18.94 14.55
C LYS A 10 18.11 18.69 13.55
N VAL A 11 18.40 17.97 12.47
CA VAL A 11 17.41 17.61 11.44
C VAL A 11 16.39 16.63 12.00
N SER A 12 16.82 15.55 12.68
CA SER A 12 15.88 14.61 13.30
C SER A 12 14.99 15.25 14.37
N LYS A 13 15.54 16.16 15.18
CA LYS A 13 14.75 16.88 16.19
C LYS A 13 13.72 17.82 15.56
N LYS A 14 14.07 18.49 14.45
CA LYS A 14 13.15 19.36 13.71
C LYS A 14 12.04 18.57 13.03
N ILE A 15 12.37 17.43 12.41
CA ILE A 15 11.41 16.54 11.75
C ILE A 15 10.38 15.98 12.74
N ASN A 16 10.82 15.57 13.93
CA ASN A 16 9.91 15.03 14.94
C ASN A 16 8.97 16.10 15.50
N ASN A 17 9.46 17.32 15.72
CA ASN A 17 8.67 18.45 16.21
C ASN A 17 7.66 18.95 15.15
N THR A 18 8.02 18.98 13.87
CA THR A 18 7.05 19.30 12.80
C THR A 18 6.00 18.21 12.64
N ARG A 19 6.41 16.93 12.68
CA ARG A 19 5.48 15.79 12.59
C ARG A 19 4.47 15.77 13.76
N SER A 20 4.89 16.11 14.98
CA SER A 20 3.99 16.18 16.14
C SER A 20 3.02 17.37 16.06
N LYS A 21 3.43 18.49 15.46
CA LYS A 21 2.60 19.71 15.35
C LYS A 21 1.56 19.63 14.23
N ILE A 22 1.80 18.80 13.22
CA ILE A 22 0.90 18.57 12.08
C ILE A 22 -0.26 17.63 12.45
N GLY A 23 -0.14 16.83 13.51
CA GLY A 23 -1.14 15.83 13.88
C GLY A 23 -2.40 16.35 14.60
N SER A 24 -2.40 17.58 15.16
CA SER A 24 -3.41 17.99 16.14
C SER A 24 -4.48 18.98 15.67
N HIS A 25 -4.32 19.64 14.52
CA HIS A 25 -5.25 20.70 14.04
C HIS A 25 -5.74 20.53 12.60
N ILE A 26 -5.47 19.39 11.97
CA ILE A 26 -5.86 19.14 10.58
C ILE A 26 -7.17 18.37 10.60
N SER A 27 -8.27 19.08 10.31
CA SER A 27 -9.57 18.46 10.05
C SER A 27 -9.38 17.30 9.07
N ALA A 28 -9.93 16.14 9.40
CA ALA A 28 -9.69 14.87 8.71
C ALA A 28 -10.18 14.95 7.25
N HIS A 29 -9.35 15.48 6.36
CA HIS A 29 -9.64 15.58 4.94
C HIS A 29 -9.21 14.27 4.27
N LYS A 30 -10.11 13.68 3.49
CA LYS A 30 -9.81 12.47 2.72
C LYS A 30 -9.36 12.90 1.32
N HIS A 31 -8.15 12.53 0.92
CA HIS A 31 -7.72 12.68 -0.47
C HIS A 31 -8.13 11.46 -1.29
N CYS A 32 -8.56 11.70 -2.52
CA CYS A 32 -8.74 10.67 -3.53
C CYS A 32 -7.44 9.88 -3.72
N ARG A 33 -7.46 8.55 -3.51
CA ARG A 33 -6.25 7.70 -3.67
C ARG A 33 -5.66 7.73 -5.08
N ILE A 34 -6.47 8.04 -6.09
CA ILE A 34 -6.11 7.95 -7.51
C ILE A 34 -5.71 9.32 -8.06
N CYS A 35 -6.42 10.36 -7.66
CA CYS A 35 -6.37 11.69 -8.26
C CYS A 35 -5.90 12.79 -7.30
N GLY A 36 -5.78 12.52 -6.00
CA GLY A 36 -5.30 13.48 -5.00
C GLY A 36 -6.24 14.66 -4.68
N ILE A 37 -7.45 14.68 -5.27
CA ILE A 37 -8.45 15.73 -5.00
C ILE A 37 -8.97 15.58 -3.55
N ASN A 38 -9.23 16.72 -2.90
CA ASN A 38 -9.88 16.77 -1.59
C ASN A 38 -11.32 16.26 -1.69
N ILE A 39 -11.67 15.27 -0.86
CA ILE A 39 -13.00 14.68 -0.75
C ILE A 39 -13.51 14.91 0.67
N ASP A 40 -14.83 15.07 0.79
CA ASP A 40 -15.53 15.17 2.05
C ASP A 40 -15.23 13.96 2.95
N ALA A 41 -15.06 14.22 4.26
CA ALA A 41 -14.66 13.22 5.24
C ALA A 41 -15.65 12.03 5.34
N LYS A 42 -16.89 12.21 4.89
CA LYS A 42 -17.95 11.19 4.95
C LYS A 42 -18.04 10.31 3.71
N SER A 43 -17.22 10.50 2.67
CA SER A 43 -17.26 9.59 1.51
C SER A 43 -16.68 8.21 1.86
N GLU A 44 -17.50 7.18 1.65
CA GLU A 44 -17.12 5.78 1.52
C GLU A 44 -17.50 5.39 0.08
N PRO A 45 -16.58 4.98 -0.82
CA PRO A 45 -15.13 4.74 -0.73
C PRO A 45 -14.25 6.02 -0.76
N ARG A 46 -12.94 5.89 -0.46
CA ARG A 46 -11.92 6.98 -0.47
C ARG A 46 -11.49 7.35 -1.88
N ILE A 47 -12.46 7.62 -2.75
CA ILE A 47 -12.26 7.78 -4.18
C ILE A 47 -13.18 8.89 -4.66
N CYS A 48 -12.70 9.68 -5.62
CA CYS A 48 -13.51 10.70 -6.23
C CYS A 48 -14.68 10.05 -6.99
N LYS A 49 -15.90 10.62 -6.95
CA LYS A 49 -17.07 10.14 -7.73
C LYS A 49 -16.94 10.38 -9.24
N ASN A 50 -15.71 10.41 -9.75
CA ASN A 50 -15.41 10.66 -11.15
C ASN A 50 -15.16 9.31 -11.83
N ALA A 51 -15.66 9.15 -13.05
CA ALA A 51 -15.66 7.86 -13.76
C ALA A 51 -14.23 7.27 -13.91
N ASP A 52 -13.23 8.12 -14.13
CA ASP A 52 -11.83 7.69 -14.25
C ASP A 52 -11.27 7.08 -12.95
N CYS A 53 -11.68 7.63 -11.80
CA CYS A 53 -11.27 7.11 -10.50
C CYS A 53 -11.95 5.77 -10.19
N GLU A 54 -13.23 5.62 -10.51
CA GLU A 54 -13.99 4.39 -10.25
C GLU A 54 -13.50 3.23 -11.12
N THR A 55 -13.28 3.48 -12.41
CA THR A 55 -12.75 2.47 -13.35
C THR A 55 -11.33 2.04 -12.98
N ALA A 56 -10.48 2.96 -12.55
CA ALA A 56 -9.13 2.64 -12.08
C ALA A 56 -9.13 1.83 -10.77
N LEU A 57 -10.12 2.04 -9.87
CA LEU A 57 -10.29 1.18 -8.71
C LEU A 57 -10.70 -0.23 -9.11
N GLU A 58 -11.74 -0.35 -9.95
CA GLU A 58 -12.26 -1.65 -10.38
C GLU A 58 -11.18 -2.48 -11.07
N LYS A 59 -10.35 -1.85 -11.90
CA LYS A 59 -9.20 -2.51 -12.55
C LYS A 59 -8.18 -3.01 -11.54
N ARG A 60 -7.90 -2.24 -10.48
CA ARG A 60 -6.97 -2.66 -9.41
C ARG A 60 -7.53 -3.81 -8.60
N GLU A 61 -8.82 -3.80 -8.25
CA GLU A 61 -9.45 -4.91 -7.51
C GLU A 61 -9.44 -6.22 -8.31
N LYS A 62 -9.71 -6.14 -9.61
CA LYS A 62 -9.58 -7.29 -10.52
C LYS A 62 -8.15 -7.80 -10.58
N ASN A 63 -7.17 -6.91 -10.67
CA ASN A 63 -5.77 -7.28 -10.69
C ASN A 63 -5.31 -7.91 -9.37
N ASP A 64 -5.69 -7.34 -8.23
CA ASP A 64 -5.34 -7.89 -6.90
C ASP A 64 -5.95 -9.28 -6.69
N ARG A 65 -7.20 -9.49 -7.13
CA ARG A 65 -7.82 -10.82 -7.13
C ARG A 65 -7.07 -11.78 -8.04
N MET A 66 -6.71 -11.34 -9.24
CA MET A 66 -5.95 -12.15 -10.20
C MET A 66 -4.57 -12.52 -9.63
N MET A 67 -3.82 -11.57 -9.08
CA MET A 67 -2.50 -11.80 -8.47
C MET A 67 -2.58 -12.79 -7.32
N ARG A 68 -3.64 -12.73 -6.50
CA ARG A 68 -3.86 -13.69 -5.43
C ARG A 68 -4.09 -15.10 -5.98
N ILE A 69 -4.91 -15.24 -7.03
CA ILE A 69 -5.16 -16.53 -7.68
C ILE A 69 -3.88 -17.06 -8.34
N MET A 70 -3.14 -16.21 -9.06
CA MET A 70 -1.88 -16.57 -9.71
C MET A 70 -0.84 -17.04 -8.70
N PHE A 71 -0.78 -16.43 -7.51
CA PHE A 71 0.09 -16.90 -6.44
C PHE A 71 -0.22 -18.33 -6.01
N PHE A 72 -1.51 -18.67 -5.82
CA PHE A 72 -1.90 -20.05 -5.48
C PHE A 72 -1.58 -21.04 -6.60
N ILE A 73 -1.80 -20.67 -7.86
CA ILE A 73 -1.45 -21.51 -9.00
C ILE A 73 0.06 -21.74 -9.05
N PHE A 74 0.86 -20.68 -8.88
CA PHE A 74 2.32 -20.77 -8.85
C PHE A 74 2.79 -21.69 -7.73
N VAL A 75 2.32 -21.48 -6.50
CA VAL A 75 2.65 -22.36 -5.36
C VAL A 75 2.22 -23.79 -5.65
N GLY A 76 1.03 -24.03 -6.20
CA GLY A 76 0.57 -25.35 -6.59
C GLY A 76 1.54 -26.04 -7.56
N ILE A 77 1.87 -25.38 -8.67
CA ILE A 77 2.76 -25.97 -9.70
C ILE A 77 4.14 -26.32 -9.15
N PHE A 78 4.70 -25.49 -8.26
CA PHE A 78 6.02 -25.73 -7.71
C PHE A 78 6.01 -26.75 -6.56
N PHE A 79 5.04 -26.67 -5.64
CA PHE A 79 5.02 -27.50 -4.44
C PHE A 79 4.37 -28.87 -4.66
N ILE A 80 3.35 -28.99 -5.52
CA ILE A 80 2.67 -30.27 -5.80
C ILE A 80 3.66 -31.36 -6.28
N PRO A 81 4.53 -31.15 -7.29
CA PRO A 81 5.45 -32.21 -7.74
C PRO A 81 6.53 -32.54 -6.70
N ILE A 82 6.94 -31.58 -5.86
CA ILE A 82 7.89 -31.81 -4.77
C ILE A 82 7.24 -32.67 -3.67
N LEU A 83 5.99 -32.37 -3.33
CA LEU A 83 5.21 -33.17 -2.38
C LEU A 83 4.94 -34.57 -2.92
N LEU A 84 4.55 -34.71 -4.19
CA LEU A 84 4.32 -36.03 -4.83
C LEU A 84 5.59 -36.90 -4.83
N ARG A 85 6.76 -36.29 -5.09
CA ARG A 85 8.05 -36.99 -5.02
C ARG A 85 8.43 -37.37 -3.58
N SER A 86 8.22 -36.48 -2.61
CA SER A 86 8.59 -36.73 -1.21
C SER A 86 7.68 -37.74 -0.49
N VAL A 87 6.42 -37.87 -0.91
CA VAL A 87 5.47 -38.87 -0.39
C VAL A 87 5.69 -40.26 -1.03
N GLY A 88 6.66 -40.40 -1.96
CA GLY A 88 7.06 -41.70 -2.51
C GLY A 88 6.07 -42.32 -3.49
N ILE A 89 5.11 -41.54 -4.01
CA ILE A 89 4.14 -41.99 -5.02
C ILE A 89 4.78 -42.03 -6.41
N LEU A 90 5.86 -41.26 -6.61
CA LEU A 90 6.63 -41.18 -7.85
C LEU A 90 8.09 -41.57 -7.60
N GLY A 91 8.29 -42.77 -7.08
CA GLY A 91 9.57 -43.45 -6.88
C GLY A 91 9.45 -44.91 -7.27
#